data_AF-A0A4R7M075-F1
#
_entry.id   AF-A0A4R7M075-F1
#
_cell.length_a   1.000
_cell.length_b   1.000
_cell.length_c   1.000
_cell.angle_alpha   90.00
_cell.angle_beta   90.00
_cell.angle_gamma   90.00
#
_symmetry.space_group_name_H-M   'P 1'
#
loop_
_entity.id
_entity.type
_entity.pdbx_description
1 polymer ?
#
loop_
_entity_poly.entity_id
_entity_poly.type
_entity_poly.pdbx_seq_one_letter_code
_entity_poly.pdbx_strand_id
1 'polypeptide(L)' 'MGELHAVEPASRRSDGSPRVGPGQVYAVSSGKVYHPAWCNSVGNVWDENPKRLLVVEETGVGGRKACKACDEPLQA' A
#
# COMPACT_ATOMS: atom_id res chain seq x y z
N MET A 1 -17.11 -2.57 3.75
CA MET A 1 -15.66 -2.77 3.90
C MET A 1 -15.25 -2.00 5.15
N GLY A 2 -14.51 -2.61 6.08
CA GLY A 2 -14.08 -1.92 7.30
C GLY A 2 -13.23 -0.68 7.00
N GLU A 3 -13.28 0.29 7.90
CA GLU A 3 -12.48 1.52 7.84
C GLU A 3 -10.99 1.19 7.93
N LEU A 4 -10.18 1.81 7.07
CA LEU A 4 -8.73 1.64 7.11
C LEU A 4 -8.14 2.60 8.14
N HIS A 5 -7.36 2.06 9.06
CA HIS A 5 -6.58 2.85 10.00
C HIS A 5 -5.18 3.02 9.44
N ALA A 6 -4.88 4.24 9.00
CA ALA A 6 -3.55 4.57 8.52
C ALA A 6 -2.54 4.48 9.67
N VAL A 7 -1.37 3.91 9.40
CA VAL A 7 -0.24 3.84 10.32
C VAL A 7 0.96 4.53 9.70
N GLU A 8 1.92 4.92 10.54
CA GLU A 8 3.18 5.46 10.04
C GLU A 8 3.94 4.38 9.26
N PRO A 9 4.51 4.71 8.08
CA PRO A 9 5.29 3.77 7.31
C PRO A 9 6.60 3.43 8.04
N ALA A 10 7.10 2.20 7.86
CA ALA A 10 8.37 1.79 8.44
C ALA A 10 9.54 2.71 8.04
N SER A 11 9.52 3.28 6.83
CA SER A 11 10.47 4.29 6.37
C SER A 11 9.88 5.10 5.21
N ARG A 12 10.56 6.17 4.79
CA ARG A 12 10.26 6.89 3.54
C ARG A 12 11.44 6.80 2.57
N ARG A 13 11.15 6.74 1.28
CA ARG A 13 12.16 6.85 0.21
C ARG A 13 12.60 8.30 0.06
N SER A 14 13.63 8.54 -0.76
CA SER A 14 14.19 9.87 -1.03
C SER A 14 13.19 10.85 -1.64
N ASP A 15 12.18 10.36 -2.36
CA ASP A 15 11.07 11.14 -2.92
C ASP A 15 9.92 11.38 -1.93
N GLY A 16 10.08 10.95 -0.66
CA GLY A 16 9.08 11.05 0.39
C GLY A 16 8.01 9.94 0.37
N SER A 17 8.03 9.06 -0.64
CA SER A 17 7.06 7.98 -0.76
C SER A 17 7.22 6.96 0.39
N PRO A 18 6.11 6.43 0.93
CA PRO A 18 6.16 5.51 2.05
C PRO A 18 6.76 4.16 1.62
N ARG A 19 7.57 3.57 2.49
CA ARG A 19 8.08 2.20 2.38
C ARG A 19 7.46 1.35 3.49
N VAL A 20 6.70 0.32 3.09
CA VAL A 20 6.12 -0.65 4.01
C VAL A 20 7.20 -1.53 4.63
N GLY A 21 7.04 -1.84 5.92
CA GLY A 21 7.83 -2.85 6.63
C GLY A 21 7.06 -4.16 6.82
N PRO A 22 7.63 -5.12 7.56
CA PRO A 22 6.95 -6.37 7.90
C PRO A 22 5.57 -6.12 8.53
N GLY A 23 4.54 -6.81 8.05
CA GLY A 23 3.17 -6.65 8.53
C GLY A 23 2.44 -5.38 8.06
N GLN A 24 3.10 -4.52 7.29
CA GLN A 24 2.49 -3.33 6.70
C GLN A 24 2.24 -3.51 5.21
N VAL A 25 1.16 -2.92 4.73
CA VAL A 25 0.77 -2.96 3.31
C VAL A 25 0.26 -1.60 2.85
N TYR A 26 0.30 -1.36 1.53
CA TYR A 26 -0.35 -0.20 0.95
C TYR A 26 -1.80 -0.48 0.63
N ALA A 27 -2.67 0.49 0.85
CA ALA A 27 -4.06 0.43 0.46
C ALA A 27 -4.59 1.83 0.15
N VAL A 28 -5.70 1.89 -0.57
CA VAL A 28 -6.47 3.13 -0.74
C VAL A 28 -7.82 2.94 -0.05
N SER A 29 -8.36 3.99 0.58
CA SER A 29 -9.56 3.90 1.44
C SER A 29 -10.74 3.24 0.73
N SER A 30 -11.00 3.62 -0.52
CA SER A 30 -12.09 3.08 -1.36
C SER A 30 -11.73 1.79 -2.10
N GLY A 31 -10.50 1.31 -2.00
CA GLY A 31 -9.97 0.19 -2.77
C GLY A 31 -10.39 -1.17 -2.19
N LYS A 32 -10.55 -2.15 -3.09
CA LYS A 32 -10.86 -3.55 -2.74
C LYS A 32 -9.61 -4.43 -2.63
N VAL A 33 -8.44 -3.87 -2.93
CA VAL A 33 -7.16 -4.56 -3.00
C VAL A 33 -6.16 -3.86 -2.08
N TYR A 34 -5.32 -4.65 -1.42
CA TYR A 34 -4.14 -4.17 -0.70
C TYR A 34 -2.87 -4.67 -1.38
N HIS A 35 -1.76 -3.96 -1.19
CA HIS A 35 -0.51 -4.19 -1.89
C HIS A 35 0.61 -4.42 -0.87
N PRO A 36 1.14 -5.64 -0.74
CA PRO A 36 2.24 -5.94 0.19
C PRO A 36 3.59 -5.35 -0.25
N ALA A 37 3.70 -4.95 -1.52
CA ALA A 37 4.91 -4.36 -2.08
C ALA A 37 4.58 -3.16 -2.97
N TRP A 38 5.61 -2.38 -3.32
CA TRP A 38 5.48 -1.25 -4.24
C TRP A 38 5.36 -1.74 -5.68
N CYS A 39 4.17 -1.71 -6.24
CA CYS A 39 3.91 -2.07 -7.65
C CYS A 39 3.47 -0.88 -8.50
N ASN A 40 3.29 -1.10 -9.80
CA ASN A 40 2.88 -0.05 -10.74
C ASN A 40 1.58 0.67 -10.32
N SER A 41 0.60 -0.05 -9.74
CA SER A 41 -0.62 0.58 -9.22
C SER A 41 -0.35 1.51 -8.04
N VAL A 42 0.56 1.13 -7.14
CA VAL A 42 0.96 1.95 -5.99
C VAL A 42 1.68 3.20 -6.46
N GLY A 43 2.62 3.05 -7.40
CA GLY A 43 3.31 4.17 -8.05
C GLY A 43 2.32 5.13 -8.72
N ASN A 44 1.41 4.62 -9.54
CA ASN A 44 0.43 5.46 -10.22
C ASN A 44 -0.50 6.23 -9.25
N VAL A 45 -0.93 5.60 -8.15
CA VAL A 45 -1.70 6.31 -7.11
C VAL A 45 -0.86 7.40 -6.46
N TRP A 46 0.42 7.12 -6.19
CA TRP A 46 1.33 8.09 -5.59
C TRP A 46 1.56 9.30 -6.51
N ASP A 47 1.82 9.07 -7.80
CA ASP A 47 2.00 10.13 -8.79
C ASP A 47 0.73 10.95 -9.02
N GLU A 48 -0.45 10.31 -9.03
CA GLU A 48 -1.73 11.01 -9.23
C GLU A 48 -2.13 11.82 -7.98
N ASN A 49 -2.13 11.19 -6.81
CA ASN A 49 -2.49 11.83 -5.55
C ASN A 49 -1.92 11.07 -4.34
N PRO A 50 -0.79 11.52 -3.78
CA PRO A 50 -0.10 10.81 -2.72
C PRO A 50 -0.92 10.70 -1.42
N LYS A 51 -1.90 11.60 -1.20
CA LYS A 51 -2.78 11.57 -0.02
C LYS A 51 -3.77 10.41 -0.04
N ARG A 52 -4.01 9.78 -1.21
CA ARG A 52 -4.90 8.62 -1.34
C ARG A 52 -4.22 7.32 -0.94
N LEU A 53 -2.88 7.29 -0.97
CA LEU A 53 -2.11 6.11 -0.63
C LEU A 53 -1.91 6.06 0.88
N LEU A 54 -2.45 5.01 1.50
CA LEU A 54 -2.30 4.74 2.92
C LEU A 54 -1.34 3.59 3.14
N VAL A 55 -0.57 3.66 4.21
CA VAL A 55 0.05 2.48 4.82
C VAL A 55 -0.83 2.04 5.97
N VAL A 56 -1.13 0.75 6.01
CA VAL A 56 -2.01 0.13 7.01
C VAL A 56 -1.37 -1.18 7.47
N GLU A 57 -1.75 -1.69 8.64
CA GLU A 57 -1.40 -3.05 9.02
C GLU A 57 -2.15 -4.07 8.17
N GLU A 58 -1.50 -5.16 7.80
CA GLU A 58 -2.09 -6.24 7.01
C GLU A 58 -3.33 -6.83 7.68
N THR A 59 -3.30 -6.99 9.00
CA THR A 59 -4.43 -7.44 9.82
C THR A 59 -5.61 -6.47 9.80
N GLY A 60 -5.36 -5.18 9.50
CA GLY A 60 -6.34 -4.10 9.45
C GLY A 60 -6.96 -3.87 8.07
N VAL A 61 -6.58 -4.62 7.03
CA VAL A 61 -7.12 -4.41 5.67
C VAL A 61 -8.57 -4.84 5.51
N GLY A 62 -9.09 -5.63 6.46
CA GLY A 62 -10.43 -6.20 6.42
C GLY A 62 -10.62 -7.17 5.24
N GLY A 63 -11.79 -7.19 4.63
CA GLY A 63 -12.11 -8.09 3.50
C GLY A 63 -11.49 -7.74 2.14
N ARG A 64 -10.38 -6.98 2.12
CA ARG A 64 -9.66 -6.64 0.89
C ARG A 64 -8.80 -7.82 0.45
N LYS A 65 -8.58 -7.94 -0.86
CA LYS A 65 -7.77 -9.02 -1.43
C LYS A 65 -6.34 -8.55 -1.66
N ALA A 66 -5.37 -9.46 -1.53
CA ALA A 66 -4.00 -9.19 -1.92
C ALA A 66 -3.91 -8.88 -3.43
N CYS A 67 -3.08 -7.91 -3.79
CA CYS A 67 -2.74 -7.63 -5.16
C CYS A 67 -1.93 -8.80 -5.73
N LYS A 68 -2.44 -9.44 -6.80
CA LYS A 68 -1.74 -10.55 -7.46
C LYS A 68 -0.41 -10.14 -8.08
N ALA A 69 -0.32 -8.92 -8.59
CA ALA A 69 0.89 -8.42 -9.24
C ALA A 69 2.00 -8.04 -8.24
N CYS A 70 1.68 -7.90 -6.95
CA CYS A 70 2.70 -7.69 -5.91
C CYS A 70 3.36 -8.99 -5.46
N ASP A 71 2.79 -10.15 -5.84
CA ASP A 71 3.33 -11.47 -5.54
C ASP A 71 4.49 -11.83 -6.48
N GLU A 72 4.49 -11.23 -7.67
CA GLU A 72 5.60 -11.31 -8.61
C GLU A 72 6.64 -10.24 -8.24
N PRO A 73 7.94 -10.59 -8.17
CA PRO A 73 8.98 -9.60 -7.93
C PRO A 73 8.91 -8.56 -9.05
N LEU A 74 8.68 -7.28 -8.70
CA LEU A 74 8.91 -6.20 -9.65
C LEU A 74 10.37 -6.31 -10.06
N GLN A 75 10.59 -6.65 -11.33
CA GLN A 75 11.94 -6.67 -11.88
C GLN A 75 12.55 -5.29 -11.66
N ALA A 76 13.73 -5.32 -11.02
CA ALA A 76 14.49 -4.17 -10.55
C ALA A 76 14.93 -3.24 -11.69
#